data_AF-A0A6A6UZV0-F1
#
_entry.id   AF-A0A6A6UZV0-F1
#
_cell.length_a   1.000
_cell.length_b   1.000
_cell.length_c   1.000
_cell.angle_alpha   90.00
_cell.angle_beta   90.00
_cell.angle_gamma   90.00
#
_symmetry.space_group_name_H-M   'P 1'
#
loop_
_entity.id
_entity.type
_entity.pdbx_description
1 polymer ?
#
loop_
_entity_poly.entity_id
_entity_poly.type
_entity_poly.pdbx_seq_one_letter_code
_entity_poly.pdbx_strand_id
1 'polypeptide(L)'
;VPNRPPDHVHDPFRTLPPRWCRNEKLNANTITQFSKIWDNNKKYTGDAYDLLNDKIRIFFNICWQIDIQEGQFHAVFPRILTGRAEMFYIQYVDRNDSFANAYLAIKNHFDHDVHHQHYYTDWTTTTFDRTRIENPDKDLHEVLQILLDKLQLCQRALGKNFEGEDALRTTVINACRGGSLRTYDLQLRRTLRASIRSKCSWDN
;
A
#
# COMPACT_ATOMS: atom_id res chain seq x y z
N VAL A 1 -14.08 39.08 12.63
CA VAL A 1 -14.76 37.84 12.19
C VAL A 1 -14.30 36.72 13.11
N PRO A 2 -15.09 36.29 14.11
CA PRO A 2 -14.79 35.11 14.90
C PRO A 2 -15.44 33.88 14.23
N ASN A 3 -14.77 32.73 14.28
CA ASN A 3 -15.11 31.44 13.64
C ASN A 3 -14.53 31.22 12.24
N ARG A 4 -13.21 31.40 12.06
CA ARG A 4 -12.48 30.55 11.12
C ARG A 4 -12.22 29.21 11.85
N PRO A 5 -12.71 28.07 11.37
CA PRO A 5 -12.30 26.78 11.92
C PRO A 5 -10.76 26.67 11.82
N PRO A 6 -10.07 26.05 12.78
CA PRO A 6 -8.62 25.91 12.70
C PRO A 6 -8.27 25.25 11.37
N ASP A 7 -7.41 25.90 10.58
CA ASP A 7 -6.86 25.31 9.36
C ASP A 7 -6.39 23.90 9.72
N HIS A 8 -7.04 22.87 9.18
CA HIS A 8 -6.59 21.49 9.36
C HIS A 8 -5.13 21.47 8.93
N VAL A 9 -4.23 21.29 9.90
CA VAL A 9 -2.78 21.31 9.68
C VAL A 9 -2.49 20.26 8.61
N HIS A 10 -2.09 20.73 7.42
CA HIS A 10 -1.72 19.85 6.33
C HIS A 10 -0.49 19.06 6.75
N ASP A 11 -0.63 17.75 6.85
CA ASP A 11 0.49 16.84 7.10
C ASP A 11 0.97 16.26 5.75
N PRO A 12 2.09 16.76 5.19
CA PRO A 12 2.63 16.26 3.93
C PRO A 12 3.11 14.80 4.02
N PHE A 13 3.32 14.27 5.23
CA PHE A 13 3.80 12.91 5.46
C PHE A 13 2.67 11.88 5.61
N ARG A 14 1.41 12.33 5.60
CA ARG A 14 0.22 11.45 5.72
C ARG A 14 -0.79 11.64 4.59
N THR A 15 -0.65 12.69 3.78
CA THR A 15 -1.63 13.04 2.76
C THR A 15 -1.38 12.28 1.45
N LEU A 16 -2.35 11.45 1.05
CA LEU A 16 -2.39 10.78 -0.26
C LEU A 16 -3.74 11.05 -0.96
N PRO A 17 -3.76 11.42 -2.26
CA PRO A 17 -2.58 11.71 -3.09
C PRO A 17 -1.81 12.95 -2.60
N PRO A 18 -0.49 13.04 -2.86
CA PRO A 18 0.32 14.19 -2.46
C PRO A 18 -0.20 15.49 -3.08
N ARG A 19 -0.07 16.59 -2.34
CA ARG A 19 -0.44 17.91 -2.84
C ARG A 19 0.68 18.46 -3.73
N TRP A 20 0.29 19.22 -4.75
CA TRP A 20 1.27 19.95 -5.54
C TRP A 20 2.05 20.94 -4.66
N CYS A 21 3.37 20.90 -4.75
CA CYS A 21 4.30 21.80 -4.10
C CYS A 21 5.39 22.24 -5.09
N ARG A 22 6.01 23.40 -4.85
CA ARG A 22 7.14 23.86 -5.66
C ARG A 22 8.39 23.05 -5.34
N ASN A 23 9.16 22.71 -6.38
CA ASN A 23 10.43 22.01 -6.21
C ASN A 23 11.47 22.92 -5.54
N GLU A 24 12.06 22.38 -4.48
CA GLU A 24 13.16 22.95 -3.71
C GLU A 24 14.41 22.11 -3.90
N LYS A 25 15.58 22.73 -3.74
CA LYS A 25 16.85 22.01 -3.84
C LYS A 25 17.05 21.15 -2.59
N LEU A 26 17.49 19.92 -2.80
CA LEU A 26 17.98 19.04 -1.74
C LEU A 26 19.49 18.89 -1.88
N ASN A 27 20.19 18.90 -0.75
CA ASN A 27 21.65 18.76 -0.76
C ASN A 27 22.06 17.30 -1.07
N ALA A 28 23.23 17.11 -1.70
CA ALA A 28 23.70 15.80 -2.14
C ALA A 28 23.98 14.82 -0.97
N ASN A 29 24.34 15.33 0.20
CA ASN A 29 24.58 14.51 1.38
C ASN A 29 23.28 13.85 1.88
N THR A 30 22.17 14.60 1.95
CA THR A 30 20.86 14.10 2.33
C THR A 30 20.33 13.10 1.30
N ILE A 31 20.55 13.31 -0.01
CA ILE A 31 20.22 12.31 -1.06
C ILE A 31 20.98 10.99 -0.82
N THR A 32 22.27 11.10 -0.46
CA THR A 32 23.11 9.94 -0.16
C THR A 32 22.64 9.22 1.11
N GLN A 33 22.28 9.96 2.15
CA GLN A 33 21.71 9.41 3.39
C GLN A 33 20.39 8.68 3.14
N PHE A 34 19.46 9.28 2.39
CA PHE A 34 18.22 8.64 1.98
C PHE A 34 18.49 7.31 1.28
N SER A 35 19.42 7.31 0.32
CA SER A 35 19.77 6.11 -0.47
C SER A 35 20.39 4.99 0.37
N LYS A 36 21.00 5.31 1.53
CA LYS A 36 21.55 4.31 2.47
C LYS A 36 20.48 3.74 3.40
N ILE A 37 19.50 4.54 3.78
CA ILE A 37 18.41 4.13 4.68
C ILE A 37 17.38 3.30 3.90
N TRP A 38 17.15 3.63 2.64
CA TRP A 38 16.18 2.94 1.81
C TRP A 38 16.60 1.49 1.54
N ASP A 39 15.74 0.54 1.93
CA ASP A 39 15.92 -0.87 1.61
C ASP A 39 15.62 -1.12 0.13
N ASN A 40 16.62 -1.58 -0.64
CA ASN A 40 16.48 -1.89 -2.05
C ASN A 40 15.39 -2.95 -2.32
N ASN A 41 15.11 -3.84 -1.38
CA ASN A 41 14.04 -4.84 -1.50
C ASN A 41 12.64 -4.24 -1.36
N LYS A 42 12.53 -2.98 -0.92
CA LYS A 42 11.27 -2.25 -0.79
C LYS A 42 10.99 -1.31 -1.96
N LYS A 43 11.84 -1.26 -2.98
CA LYS A 43 11.57 -0.44 -4.16
C LYS A 43 10.27 -0.83 -4.85
N TYR A 44 9.61 0.16 -5.42
CA TYR A 44 8.41 0.01 -6.23
C TYR A 44 8.77 -0.49 -7.63
N THR A 45 8.25 -1.65 -8.03
CA THR A 45 8.57 -2.26 -9.32
C THR A 45 7.62 -1.84 -10.45
N GLY A 46 6.39 -1.42 -10.10
CA GLY A 46 5.29 -1.24 -11.04
C GLY A 46 4.51 -2.53 -11.35
N ASP A 47 4.80 -3.62 -10.64
CA ASP A 47 4.09 -4.89 -10.81
C ASP A 47 2.74 -4.94 -10.12
N ALA A 48 1.85 -5.79 -10.62
CA ALA A 48 0.58 -6.04 -9.98
C ALA A 48 0.81 -6.49 -8.53
N TYR A 49 -0.04 -6.02 -7.61
CA TYR A 49 0.07 -6.27 -6.17
C TYR A 49 1.28 -5.64 -5.46
N ASP A 50 2.22 -5.01 -6.17
CA ASP A 50 3.16 -4.07 -5.57
C ASP A 50 2.45 -2.71 -5.52
N LEU A 51 2.08 -2.23 -4.34
CA LEU A 51 1.24 -1.03 -4.21
C LEU A 51 2.10 0.21 -4.01
N LEU A 52 1.99 1.20 -4.91
CA LEU A 52 2.74 2.46 -4.81
C LEU A 52 2.47 3.17 -3.47
N ASN A 53 1.22 3.22 -3.02
CA ASN A 53 0.83 3.88 -1.78
C ASN A 53 1.57 3.33 -0.55
N ASP A 54 1.81 2.01 -0.50
CA ASP A 54 2.57 1.39 0.59
C ASP A 54 4.02 1.88 0.60
N LYS A 55 4.62 2.02 -0.58
CA LYS A 55 5.99 2.54 -0.71
C LYS A 55 6.05 4.01 -0.34
N ILE A 56 5.02 4.79 -0.67
CA ILE A 56 4.96 6.20 -0.29
C ILE A 56 4.86 6.37 1.23
N ARG A 57 4.15 5.48 1.95
CA ARG A 57 4.13 5.51 3.42
C ARG A 57 5.52 5.29 4.02
N ILE A 58 6.29 4.33 3.49
CA ILE A 58 7.69 4.10 3.90
C ILE A 58 8.56 5.32 3.56
N PHE A 59 8.38 5.87 2.35
CA PHE A 59 9.08 7.06 1.87
C PHE A 59 8.84 8.26 2.79
N PHE A 60 7.60 8.56 3.14
CA PHE A 60 7.26 9.66 4.04
C PHE A 60 7.86 9.48 5.42
N ASN A 61 7.83 8.27 5.99
CA ASN A 61 8.45 8.00 7.28
C ASN A 61 9.98 8.27 7.25
N ILE A 62 10.67 7.83 6.19
CA ILE A 62 12.11 8.10 6.03
C ILE A 62 12.36 9.60 5.83
N CYS A 63 11.62 10.25 4.93
CA CYS A 63 11.76 11.69 4.69
C CYS A 63 11.57 12.51 5.98
N TRP A 64 10.58 12.14 6.80
CA TRP A 64 10.37 12.75 8.11
C TRP A 64 11.56 12.53 9.06
N GLN A 65 12.10 11.32 9.12
CA GLN A 65 13.24 10.98 10.00
C GLN A 65 14.53 11.75 9.67
N ILE A 66 14.76 12.09 8.40
CA ILE A 66 15.95 12.82 7.95
C ILE A 66 15.67 14.25 7.49
N ASP A 67 14.53 14.81 7.92
CA ASP A 67 14.14 16.21 7.75
C ASP A 67 14.09 16.69 6.29
N ILE A 68 13.68 15.81 5.36
CA ILE A 68 13.37 16.18 3.98
C ILE A 68 11.99 16.82 3.95
N GLN A 69 11.91 18.04 3.43
CA GLN A 69 10.67 18.80 3.32
C GLN A 69 9.85 18.42 2.07
N GLU A 70 8.56 18.75 2.06
CA GLU A 70 7.63 18.42 0.97
C GLU A 70 8.15 18.87 -0.41
N GLY A 71 8.65 20.11 -0.50
CA GLY A 71 9.24 20.67 -1.71
C GLY A 71 10.50 19.93 -2.20
N GLN A 72 11.11 19.08 -1.38
CA GLN A 72 12.34 18.34 -1.68
C GLN A 72 12.09 16.86 -2.02
N PHE A 73 10.86 16.36 -1.87
CA PHE A 73 10.51 14.96 -2.14
C PHE A 73 10.87 14.51 -3.56
N HIS A 74 10.73 15.39 -4.56
CA HIS A 74 11.06 15.09 -5.96
C HIS A 74 12.50 14.62 -6.14
N ALA A 75 13.44 15.09 -5.32
CA ALA A 75 14.86 14.79 -5.46
C ALA A 75 15.22 13.35 -5.04
N VAL A 76 14.41 12.73 -4.18
CA VAL A 76 14.64 11.37 -3.66
C VAL A 76 13.61 10.36 -4.16
N PHE A 77 12.48 10.81 -4.69
CA PHE A 77 11.44 9.94 -5.22
C PHE A 77 11.93 8.93 -6.28
N PRO A 78 12.81 9.27 -7.25
CA PRO A 78 13.33 8.28 -8.19
C PRO A 78 14.06 7.11 -7.53
N ARG A 79 14.62 7.30 -6.33
CA ARG A 79 15.40 6.27 -5.61
C ARG A 79 14.53 5.14 -5.08
N ILE A 80 13.22 5.35 -4.96
CA ILE A 80 12.30 4.31 -4.50
C ILE A 80 11.75 3.47 -5.65
N LEU A 81 12.10 3.77 -6.90
CA LEU A 81 11.59 3.08 -8.08
C LEU A 81 12.60 2.03 -8.57
N THR A 82 12.09 0.97 -9.19
CA THR A 82 12.89 0.00 -9.94
C THR A 82 12.02 -0.66 -11.03
N GLY A 83 12.63 -1.50 -11.87
CA GLY A 83 11.90 -2.28 -12.86
C GLY A 83 11.11 -1.43 -13.86
N ARG A 84 9.83 -1.76 -14.04
CA ARG A 84 8.97 -1.07 -15.00
C ARG A 84 8.63 0.35 -14.55
N ALA A 85 8.47 0.57 -13.24
CA ALA A 85 8.20 1.90 -12.69
C ALA A 85 9.35 2.88 -12.91
N GLU A 86 10.60 2.43 -12.72
CA GLU A 86 11.79 3.24 -13.00
C GLU A 86 11.92 3.55 -14.50
N MET A 87 11.70 2.55 -15.36
CA MET A 87 11.72 2.76 -16.81
C MET A 87 10.68 3.78 -17.27
N PHE A 88 9.45 3.67 -16.75
CA PHE A 88 8.39 4.63 -17.03
C PHE A 88 8.75 6.04 -16.54
N TYR A 89 9.28 6.16 -15.33
CA TYR A 89 9.70 7.45 -14.78
C TYR A 89 10.73 8.14 -15.67
N ILE A 90 11.78 7.42 -16.09
CA ILE A 90 12.85 7.97 -16.94
C ILE A 90 12.32 8.42 -18.31
N GLN A 91 11.33 7.72 -18.86
CA GLN A 91 10.83 7.97 -20.22
C GLN A 91 9.75 9.05 -20.28
N TYR A 92 8.89 9.15 -19.27
CA TYR A 92 7.63 9.89 -19.38
C TYR A 92 7.40 10.97 -18.32
N VAL A 93 8.21 11.00 -17.26
CA VAL A 93 8.09 12.04 -16.20
C VAL A 93 9.11 13.15 -16.47
N ASP A 94 8.66 14.41 -16.48
CA ASP A 94 9.57 15.54 -16.72
C ASP A 94 10.50 15.73 -15.52
N ARG A 95 11.77 16.06 -15.78
CA ARG A 95 12.76 16.31 -14.72
C ARG A 95 12.37 17.43 -13.75
N ASN A 96 11.48 18.33 -14.16
CA ASN A 96 11.00 19.46 -13.37
C ASN A 96 9.62 19.19 -12.77
N ASP A 97 9.04 18.00 -12.97
CA ASP A 97 7.78 17.64 -12.34
C ASP A 97 7.89 17.72 -10.82
N SER A 98 6.81 18.17 -10.19
CA SER A 98 6.68 18.06 -8.75
C SER A 98 6.55 16.61 -8.33
N PHE A 99 6.85 16.31 -7.07
CA PHE A 99 6.58 14.98 -6.51
C PHE A 99 5.13 14.53 -6.72
N ALA A 100 4.16 15.44 -6.54
CA ALA A 100 2.74 15.13 -6.77
C ALA A 100 2.43 14.75 -8.21
N ASN A 101 2.98 15.50 -9.19
CA ASN A 101 2.79 15.18 -10.61
C ASN A 101 3.42 13.84 -10.97
N ALA A 102 4.66 13.62 -10.54
CA ALA A 102 5.37 12.37 -10.79
C ALA A 102 4.66 11.16 -10.17
N TYR A 103 4.18 11.31 -8.92
CA TYR A 103 3.38 10.31 -8.24
C TYR A 103 2.09 10.00 -9.02
N LEU A 104 1.34 11.04 -9.45
CA LEU A 104 0.09 10.85 -10.20
C LEU A 104 0.34 10.21 -11.56
N ALA A 105 1.42 10.58 -12.26
CA ALA A 105 1.79 9.98 -13.54
C ALA A 105 2.04 8.47 -13.39
N ILE A 106 2.85 8.08 -12.41
CA ILE A 106 3.13 6.67 -12.12
C ILE A 106 1.85 5.97 -11.68
N LYS A 107 1.10 6.55 -10.74
CA LYS A 107 -0.14 5.96 -10.24
C LYS A 107 -1.15 5.70 -11.37
N ASN A 108 -1.39 6.68 -12.23
CA ASN A 108 -2.35 6.53 -13.33
C ASN A 108 -1.91 5.51 -14.39
N HIS A 109 -0.59 5.35 -14.57
CA HIS A 109 -0.04 4.37 -15.51
C HIS A 109 -0.14 2.94 -15.00
N PHE A 110 0.22 2.70 -13.73
CA PHE A 110 0.26 1.35 -13.16
C PHE A 110 -1.01 0.93 -12.43
N ASP A 111 -1.87 1.86 -12.02
CA ASP A 111 -3.10 1.58 -11.25
C ASP A 111 -4.35 1.79 -12.11
N HIS A 112 -4.32 1.26 -13.34
CA HIS A 112 -5.41 1.36 -14.31
C HIS A 112 -6.54 0.36 -14.02
N ASP A 113 -7.73 0.61 -14.58
CA ASP A 113 -8.97 -0.13 -14.31
C ASP A 113 -8.87 -1.67 -14.41
N VAL A 114 -8.00 -2.18 -15.29
CA VAL A 114 -7.76 -3.62 -15.45
C VAL A 114 -7.21 -4.25 -14.17
N HIS A 115 -6.30 -3.58 -13.46
CA HIS A 115 -5.79 -4.05 -12.17
C HIS A 115 -6.87 -3.97 -11.08
N HIS A 116 -7.67 -2.91 -11.08
CA HIS A 116 -8.82 -2.77 -10.17
C HIS A 116 -9.81 -3.94 -10.30
N GLN A 117 -10.13 -4.38 -11.52
CA GLN A 117 -11.00 -5.54 -11.76
C GLN A 117 -10.38 -6.85 -11.27
N HIS A 118 -9.07 -7.04 -11.45
CA HIS A 118 -8.36 -8.21 -10.93
C HIS A 118 -8.39 -8.25 -9.41
N TYR A 119 -8.12 -7.12 -8.73
CA TYR A 119 -8.19 -7.03 -7.28
C TYR A 119 -9.59 -7.30 -6.75
N TYR A 120 -10.63 -6.83 -7.44
CA TYR A 120 -12.02 -7.10 -7.07
C TYR A 120 -12.40 -8.57 -7.27
N THR A 121 -11.93 -9.18 -8.35
CA THR A 121 -12.15 -10.60 -8.63
C THR A 121 -11.49 -11.45 -7.55
N ASP A 122 -10.23 -11.17 -7.22
CA ASP A 122 -9.54 -11.87 -6.14
C ASP A 122 -10.21 -11.65 -4.77
N TRP A 123 -10.65 -10.42 -4.48
CA TRP A 123 -11.39 -10.10 -3.26
C TRP A 123 -12.68 -10.90 -3.10
N THR A 124 -13.41 -11.15 -4.20
CA THR A 124 -14.71 -11.84 -4.16
C THR A 124 -14.63 -13.36 -4.34
N THR A 125 -13.57 -13.86 -4.99
CA THR A 125 -13.45 -15.29 -5.36
C THR A 125 -12.37 -16.05 -4.59
N THR A 126 -11.49 -15.38 -3.85
CA THR A 126 -10.51 -16.08 -3.01
C THR A 126 -11.23 -16.74 -1.84
N THR A 127 -11.10 -18.06 -1.72
CA THR A 127 -11.68 -18.86 -0.63
C THR A 127 -10.61 -19.68 0.06
N PHE A 128 -10.87 -20.07 1.31
CA PHE A 128 -9.93 -20.89 2.07
C PHE A 128 -9.62 -22.24 1.38
N ASP A 129 -10.63 -22.88 0.80
CA ASP A 129 -10.45 -24.14 0.07
C ASP A 129 -9.58 -23.97 -1.18
N ARG A 130 -9.77 -22.87 -1.93
CA ARG A 130 -8.93 -22.56 -3.08
C ARG A 130 -7.48 -22.30 -2.66
N THR A 131 -7.25 -21.48 -1.63
CA THR A 131 -5.91 -21.21 -1.11
C THR A 131 -5.22 -22.49 -0.64
N ARG A 132 -5.95 -23.43 -0.03
CA ARG A 132 -5.40 -24.74 0.36
C ARG A 132 -5.00 -25.59 -0.85
N ILE A 133 -5.81 -25.62 -1.90
CA ILE A 133 -5.47 -26.36 -3.13
C ILE A 133 -4.22 -25.76 -3.80
N GLU A 134 -4.10 -24.43 -3.79
CA GLU A 134 -2.95 -23.70 -4.35
C GLU A 134 -1.68 -23.83 -3.49
N ASN A 135 -1.79 -24.26 -2.23
CA ASN A 135 -0.68 -24.38 -1.27
C ASN A 135 -0.74 -25.74 -0.54
N PRO A 136 -0.55 -26.88 -1.25
CA PRO A 136 -0.74 -28.21 -0.68
C PRO A 136 0.33 -28.63 0.35
N ASP A 137 1.49 -27.96 0.34
CA ASP A 137 2.62 -28.18 1.24
C ASP A 137 2.52 -27.40 2.57
N LYS A 138 1.50 -26.55 2.71
CA LYS A 138 1.32 -25.63 3.84
C LYS A 138 0.32 -26.14 4.86
N ASP A 139 0.59 -25.87 6.13
CA ASP A 139 -0.37 -26.19 7.19
C ASP A 139 -1.58 -25.22 7.19
N LEU A 140 -2.64 -25.58 7.91
CA LEU A 140 -3.89 -24.81 7.92
C LEU A 140 -3.72 -23.37 8.42
N HIS A 141 -2.81 -23.12 9.36
CA HIS A 141 -2.53 -21.78 9.86
C HIS A 141 -1.76 -20.97 8.82
N GLU A 142 -0.76 -21.55 8.16
CA GLU A 142 -0.04 -20.90 7.05
C GLU A 142 -1.00 -20.55 5.90
N VAL A 143 -1.86 -21.48 5.49
CA VAL A 143 -2.90 -21.25 4.46
C VAL A 143 -3.84 -20.12 4.86
N LEU A 144 -4.24 -20.05 6.14
CA LEU A 144 -5.07 -18.97 6.64
C LEU A 144 -4.34 -17.62 6.56
N GLN A 145 -3.05 -17.56 6.92
CA GLN A 145 -2.27 -16.33 6.81
C GLN A 145 -2.14 -15.87 5.36
N ILE A 146 -1.89 -16.78 4.42
CA ILE A 146 -1.83 -16.48 2.98
C ILE A 146 -3.16 -15.89 2.49
N LEU A 147 -4.29 -16.49 2.88
CA LEU A 147 -5.62 -15.97 2.55
C LEU A 147 -5.82 -14.54 3.10
N LEU A 148 -5.46 -14.32 4.37
CA LEU A 148 -5.59 -13.02 5.03
C LEU A 148 -4.72 -11.97 4.35
N ASP A 149 -3.46 -12.29 4.07
CA ASP A 149 -2.52 -11.39 3.41
C ASP A 149 -3.01 -11.00 2.01
N LYS A 150 -3.51 -11.98 1.24
CA LYS A 150 -4.08 -11.73 -0.09
C LYS A 150 -5.30 -10.81 -0.02
N LEU A 151 -6.24 -11.08 0.88
CA LEU A 151 -7.44 -10.25 1.03
C LEU A 151 -7.09 -8.83 1.49
N GLN A 152 -6.18 -8.67 2.46
CA GLN A 152 -5.71 -7.35 2.89
C GLN A 152 -5.01 -6.58 1.77
N LEU A 153 -4.27 -7.27 0.92
CA LEU A 153 -3.64 -6.66 -0.23
C LEU A 153 -4.68 -6.17 -1.24
N CYS A 154 -5.68 -6.98 -1.56
CA CYS A 154 -6.81 -6.59 -2.39
C CYS A 154 -7.58 -5.40 -1.79
N GLN A 155 -7.83 -5.41 -0.48
CA GLN A 155 -8.50 -4.30 0.22
C GLN A 155 -7.78 -2.97 -0.01
N ARG A 156 -6.47 -2.95 0.24
CA ARG A 156 -5.64 -1.74 0.08
C ARG A 156 -5.55 -1.30 -1.37
N ALA A 157 -5.53 -2.25 -2.31
CA ALA A 157 -5.53 -1.97 -3.74
C ALA A 157 -6.86 -1.39 -4.23
N LEU A 158 -8.00 -1.86 -3.71
CA LEU A 158 -9.34 -1.37 -4.06
C LEU A 158 -9.66 0.02 -3.46
N GLY A 159 -8.90 0.45 -2.44
CA GLY A 159 -8.95 1.79 -1.88
C GLY A 159 -10.12 2.05 -0.93
N LYS A 160 -10.44 3.34 -0.74
CA LYS A 160 -11.28 3.84 0.37
C LYS A 160 -12.68 3.21 0.47
N ASN A 161 -13.26 2.77 -0.64
CA ASN A 161 -14.59 2.15 -0.65
C ASN A 161 -14.62 0.77 0.04
N PHE A 162 -13.44 0.15 0.21
CA PHE A 162 -13.28 -1.16 0.85
C PHE A 162 -12.46 -1.05 2.14
N GLU A 163 -12.06 0.16 2.54
CA GLU A 163 -11.28 0.44 3.75
C GLU A 163 -12.14 0.17 5.00
N GLY A 164 -11.49 -0.33 6.06
CA GLY A 164 -12.13 -0.59 7.35
C GLY A 164 -12.24 -2.08 7.73
N GLU A 165 -12.34 -2.32 9.03
CA GLU A 165 -12.35 -3.66 9.62
C GLU A 165 -13.57 -4.48 9.17
N ASP A 166 -14.74 -3.86 9.04
CA ASP A 166 -16.00 -4.57 8.78
C ASP A 166 -16.05 -5.20 7.39
N ALA A 167 -15.54 -4.50 6.38
CA ALA A 167 -15.46 -5.02 5.00
C ALA A 167 -14.52 -6.23 4.95
N LEU A 168 -13.31 -6.11 5.50
CA LEU A 168 -12.34 -7.20 5.56
C LEU A 168 -12.87 -8.40 6.35
N ARG A 169 -13.43 -8.14 7.53
CA ARG A 169 -13.98 -9.18 8.40
C ARG A 169 -15.12 -9.93 7.72
N THR A 170 -16.03 -9.23 7.06
CA THR A 170 -17.15 -9.84 6.33
C THR A 170 -16.65 -10.70 5.18
N THR A 171 -15.71 -10.19 4.38
CA THR A 171 -15.11 -10.94 3.27
C THR A 171 -14.36 -12.17 3.74
N VAL A 172 -13.54 -12.07 4.79
CA VAL A 172 -12.82 -13.22 5.37
C VAL A 172 -13.79 -14.29 5.86
N ILE A 173 -14.87 -13.88 6.55
CA ILE A 173 -15.92 -14.81 6.99
C ILE A 173 -16.56 -15.52 5.80
N ASN A 174 -16.85 -14.81 4.71
CA ASN A 174 -17.46 -15.39 3.51
C ASN A 174 -16.49 -16.33 2.76
N ALA A 175 -15.22 -15.92 2.61
CA ALA A 175 -14.14 -16.72 2.02
C ALA A 175 -13.92 -18.05 2.76
N CYS A 176 -14.13 -18.04 4.08
CA CYS A 176 -14.06 -19.25 4.91
C CYS A 176 -15.35 -20.08 4.89
N ARG A 177 -16.52 -19.49 4.60
CA ARG A 177 -17.82 -20.19 4.55
C ARG A 177 -18.06 -20.97 3.26
N GLY A 178 -17.40 -20.60 2.17
CA GLY A 178 -17.48 -21.29 0.87
C GLY A 178 -16.82 -22.67 0.84
N GLY A 179 -16.13 -23.05 1.93
CA GLY A 179 -15.48 -24.34 2.10
C GLY A 179 -15.84 -25.01 3.42
N SER A 180 -15.40 -26.27 3.60
CA SER A 180 -15.68 -27.12 4.77
C SER A 180 -15.01 -26.63 6.08
N LEU A 181 -15.17 -25.35 6.41
CA LEU A 181 -14.71 -24.72 7.65
C LEU A 181 -15.73 -24.88 8.78
N ARG A 182 -16.88 -25.52 8.51
CA ARG A 182 -17.86 -25.90 9.53
C ARG A 182 -17.29 -26.88 10.55
N THR A 183 -16.22 -27.60 10.20
CA THR A 183 -15.56 -28.59 11.07
C THR A 183 -14.34 -28.04 11.82
N TYR A 184 -13.83 -26.84 11.49
CA TYR A 184 -12.60 -26.30 12.08
C TYR A 184 -12.88 -25.19 13.11
N ASP A 185 -12.91 -25.66 14.35
CA ASP A 185 -12.46 -25.11 15.65
C ASP A 185 -12.65 -23.62 16.04
N LEU A 186 -13.06 -23.41 17.29
CA LEU A 186 -13.08 -22.15 18.04
C LEU A 186 -11.71 -21.44 18.03
N GLN A 187 -10.62 -22.20 17.95
CA GLN A 187 -9.25 -21.72 17.87
C GLN A 187 -9.01 -20.88 16.61
N LEU A 188 -9.47 -21.35 15.44
CA LEU A 188 -9.29 -20.63 14.17
C LEU A 188 -10.09 -19.32 14.16
N ARG A 189 -11.29 -19.32 14.77
CA ARG A 189 -12.11 -18.10 14.96
C ARG A 189 -11.44 -17.10 15.90
N ARG A 190 -10.73 -17.56 16.94
CA ARG A 190 -9.95 -16.72 17.85
C ARG A 190 -8.72 -16.15 17.15
N THR A 191 -7.99 -16.96 16.40
CA THR A 191 -6.81 -16.52 15.60
C THR A 191 -7.20 -15.53 14.51
N LEU A 192 -8.33 -15.75 13.84
CA LEU A 192 -8.92 -14.79 12.89
C LEU A 192 -9.22 -13.45 13.56
N ARG A 193 -9.94 -13.45 14.69
CA ARG A 193 -10.22 -12.23 15.45
C ARG A 193 -8.96 -11.52 15.93
N ALA A 194 -7.96 -12.27 16.40
CA ALA A 194 -6.69 -11.72 16.85
C ALA A 194 -5.87 -11.14 15.69
N SER A 195 -5.81 -11.84 14.54
CA SER A 195 -5.06 -11.40 13.35
C SER A 195 -5.70 -10.17 12.70
N ILE A 196 -7.03 -10.12 12.61
CA ILE A 196 -7.76 -8.93 12.15
C ILE A 196 -7.48 -7.76 13.09
N ARG A 197 -7.64 -7.95 14.41
CA ARG A 197 -7.42 -6.88 15.40
C ARG A 197 -5.98 -6.37 15.44
N SER A 198 -5.00 -7.27 15.30
CA SER A 198 -3.57 -6.90 15.32
C SER A 198 -3.12 -6.19 14.05
N LYS A 199 -3.70 -6.51 12.88
CA LYS A 199 -3.30 -5.90 11.60
C LYS A 199 -4.06 -4.60 11.30
N CYS A 200 -5.27 -4.42 11.82
CA CYS A 200 -6.04 -3.16 11.69
C CYS A 200 -5.58 -2.02 12.63
N SER A 201 -4.69 -2.30 13.59
CA SER A 201 -4.20 -1.28 14.54
C SER A 201 -3.12 -0.33 13.98
N TRP A 202 -2.72 -0.48 12.71
CA TRP A 202 -1.66 0.32 12.09
C TRP A 202 -2.18 1.59 11.36
N ASP A 203 -3.48 1.86 11.39
CA ASP A 203 -4.10 3.01 10.70
C ASP A 203 -4.58 4.14 11.66
N ASN A 204 -3.90 4.36 12.80
CA ASN A 204 -4.10 5.54 13.68
C ASN A 204 -2.84 6.43 13.73
#